data_AF-A0AAV6DCJ3-F1
#
_entry.id   AF-A0AAV6DCJ3-F1
#
_cell.length_a   1.000
_cell.length_b   1.000
_cell.length_c   1.000
_cell.angle_alpha   90.00
_cell.angle_beta   90.00
_cell.angle_gamma   90.00
#
_symmetry.space_group_name_H-M   'P 1'
#
loop_
_entity.id
_entity.type
_entity.pdbx_description
1 polymer ?
#
loop_
_entity_poly.entity_id
_entity_poly.type
_entity_poly.pdbx_seq_one_letter_code
_entity_poly.pdbx_strand_id
1 'polypeptide(L)'
;MVTNFREIYNDHIGAHVMAFVLAFARALHHYLPLQLRREWKPAPLDTGVVHLPAATALVVGVGGIGRETARLAAAFGMRVIGVDARRRDAPPGMVKLAGADSSTSGAA
;
A
#
# COMPACT_ATOMS: atom_id res chain seq x y z
N MET A 1 -22.10 22.17 -16.11
CA MET A 1 -21.04 22.29 -15.08
C MET A 1 -20.99 20.97 -14.32
N VAL A 2 -19.84 20.30 -14.31
CA VAL A 2 -19.61 19.06 -13.56
C VAL A 2 -18.54 19.35 -12.51
N THR A 3 -18.83 19.02 -11.25
CA THR A 3 -17.91 19.21 -10.13
C THR A 3 -17.67 17.85 -9.46
N ASN A 4 -16.46 17.61 -8.98
CA ASN A 4 -16.09 16.39 -8.27
C ASN A 4 -15.62 16.74 -6.85
N PHE A 5 -15.98 15.92 -5.87
CA PHE A 5 -15.54 16.00 -4.48
C PHE A 5 -14.09 15.52 -4.36
N ARG A 6 -13.16 16.32 -4.87
CA ARG A 6 -11.73 16.02 -4.78
C ARG A 6 -11.22 16.29 -3.36
N GLU A 7 -10.38 15.39 -2.88
CA GLU A 7 -9.57 15.51 -1.65
C GLU A 7 -10.23 15.27 -0.28
N ILE A 8 -11.57 15.21 -0.19
CA ILE A 8 -12.27 15.08 1.10
C ILE A 8 -12.13 13.68 1.73
N TYR A 9 -11.93 12.64 0.92
CA TYR A 9 -11.88 11.24 1.39
C TYR A 9 -10.49 10.62 1.38
N ASN A 10 -9.44 11.43 1.24
CA ASN A 10 -8.08 10.91 1.07
C ASN A 10 -7.63 10.06 2.27
N ASP A 11 -7.97 10.48 3.48
CA ASP A 11 -7.71 9.82 4.76
C ASP A 11 -8.48 8.51 4.91
N HIS A 12 -9.78 8.53 4.65
CA HIS A 12 -10.63 7.34 4.73
C HIS A 12 -10.18 6.25 3.75
N ILE A 13 -9.87 6.64 2.50
CA ILE A 13 -9.40 5.68 1.50
C ILE A 13 -7.98 5.20 1.83
N GLY A 14 -7.09 6.08 2.29
CA GLY A 14 -5.74 5.70 2.71
C GLY A 14 -5.76 4.66 3.84
N ALA A 15 -6.60 4.88 4.86
CA ALA A 15 -6.81 3.93 5.95
C ALA A 15 -7.39 2.59 5.46
N HIS A 16 -8.34 2.64 4.53
CA HIS A 16 -8.95 1.43 3.96
C HIS A 16 -7.94 0.60 3.15
N VAL A 17 -7.07 1.25 2.36
CA VAL A 17 -5.98 0.57 1.66
C VAL A 17 -5.05 -0.12 2.64
N MET A 18 -4.66 0.55 3.72
CA MET A 18 -3.81 -0.07 4.75
C MET A 18 -4.49 -1.22 5.49
N ALA A 19 -5.81 -1.15 5.69
CA ALA A 19 -6.56 -2.27 6.28
C ALA A 19 -6.43 -3.53 5.41
N PHE A 20 -6.49 -3.41 4.08
CA PHE A 20 -6.25 -4.54 3.19
C PHE A 20 -4.80 -5.02 3.21
N VAL A 21 -3.83 -4.10 3.16
CA VAL A 21 -2.40 -4.46 3.25
C VAL A 21 -2.12 -5.29 4.52
N LEU A 22 -2.67 -4.87 5.66
CA LEU A 22 -2.54 -5.60 6.93
C LEU A 22 -3.28 -6.95 6.91
N ALA A 23 -4.48 -6.99 6.34
CA ALA A 23 -5.25 -8.22 6.21
C ALA A 23 -4.53 -9.26 5.36
N PHE A 24 -3.83 -8.85 4.30
CA PHE A 24 -2.98 -9.75 3.51
C PHE A 24 -1.71 -10.12 4.26
N ALA A 25 -1.02 -9.15 4.87
CA ALA A 25 0.23 -9.39 5.60
C ALA A 25 0.08 -10.35 6.80
N ARG A 26 -1.13 -10.50 7.34
CA ARG A 26 -1.45 -11.43 8.44
C ARG A 26 -2.30 -12.63 8.01
N ALA A 27 -2.45 -12.85 6.70
CA ALA A 27 -3.31 -13.90 6.14
C ALA A 27 -4.73 -13.95 6.71
N LEU A 28 -5.31 -12.79 7.07
CA LEU A 28 -6.67 -12.72 7.60
C LEU A 28 -7.71 -13.21 6.58
N HIS A 29 -7.44 -13.02 5.29
CA HIS A 29 -8.24 -13.56 4.20
C HIS A 29 -8.33 -15.11 4.22
N HIS A 30 -7.34 -15.78 4.82
CA HIS A 30 -7.33 -17.23 5.03
C HIS A 30 -7.93 -17.62 6.39
N TYR A 31 -7.55 -16.92 7.46
CA TYR A 31 -7.97 -17.28 8.82
C TYR A 31 -9.42 -16.91 9.15
N LEU A 32 -9.96 -15.83 8.60
CA LEU A 32 -11.35 -15.42 8.88
C LEU A 32 -12.37 -16.47 8.41
N PRO A 33 -12.29 -17.03 7.18
CA PRO A 33 -13.16 -18.13 6.78
C PRO A 33 -13.03 -19.39 7.64
N LEU A 34 -11.81 -19.75 8.06
CA LEU A 34 -11.56 -20.90 8.92
C LEU A 34 -12.17 -20.71 10.32
N GLN A 35 -12.03 -19.51 10.88
CA GLN A 35 -12.65 -19.13 12.14
C GLN A 35 -14.17 -19.27 12.10
N LEU A 36 -14.81 -18.79 11.02
CA LEU A 36 -16.27 -18.92 10.84
C LEU A 36 -16.73 -20.38 10.77
N ARG A 37 -15.89 -21.27 10.24
CA ARG A 37 -16.12 -22.73 10.20
C ARG A 37 -15.72 -23.46 11.48
N ARG A 38 -15.15 -22.74 12.46
CA ARG A 38 -14.59 -23.31 13.70
C ARG A 38 -13.47 -24.34 13.43
N GLU A 39 -12.72 -24.13 12.35
CA GLU A 39 -11.61 -25.00 11.96
C GLU A 39 -10.29 -24.42 12.45
N TRP A 40 -9.53 -25.20 13.22
CA TRP A 40 -8.16 -24.86 13.59
C TRP A 40 -7.18 -25.58 12.67
N LYS A 41 -6.60 -24.83 11.72
CA LYS A 41 -5.58 -25.35 10.79
C LYS A 41 -4.39 -24.40 10.77
N PRO A 42 -3.17 -24.86 11.08
CA PRO A 42 -1.98 -24.05 10.87
C PRO A 42 -1.81 -23.78 9.37
N ALA A 43 -1.44 -22.54 9.02
CA ALA A 43 -1.09 -22.22 7.65
C ALA A 43 0.20 -22.98 7.25
N PRO A 44 0.42 -23.28 5.96
CA PRO A 44 1.70 -23.79 5.50
C PRO A 44 2.84 -22.89 5.98
N LEU A 45 3.94 -23.49 6.46
CA LEU A 45 5.04 -22.80 7.14
C LEU A 45 5.67 -21.64 6.32
N ASP A 46 5.46 -21.63 5.00
CA ASP A 46 6.14 -20.72 4.07
C ASP A 46 5.24 -19.63 3.45
N THR A 47 3.95 -19.51 3.80
CA THR A 47 3.01 -18.72 2.97
C THR A 47 2.16 -17.64 3.66
N GLY A 48 2.24 -17.47 4.99
CA GLY A 48 1.20 -16.71 5.69
C GLY A 48 1.49 -15.23 5.97
N VAL A 49 2.71 -14.90 6.40
CA VAL A 49 2.95 -13.65 7.13
C VAL A 49 4.04 -12.82 6.47
N VAL A 50 3.67 -11.62 6.03
CA VAL A 50 4.61 -10.64 5.49
C VAL A 50 5.04 -9.69 6.60
N HIS A 51 6.34 -9.63 6.87
CA HIS A 51 6.90 -8.62 7.76
C HIS A 51 6.94 -7.27 7.02
N LEU A 52 5.96 -6.40 7.30
CA LEU A 52 5.80 -5.12 6.59
C LEU A 52 7.07 -4.25 6.56
N PRO A 53 7.90 -4.14 7.62
CA PRO A 53 9.14 -3.38 7.54
C PRO A 53 10.18 -3.91 6.53
N ALA A 54 10.09 -5.19 6.15
CA ALA A 54 10.92 -5.77 5.09
C ALA A 54 10.28 -5.65 3.70
N ALA A 55 9.03 -5.17 3.61
CA ALA A 55 8.28 -5.07 2.37
C ALA A 55 8.46 -3.69 1.70
N THR A 56 8.34 -3.68 0.38
CA THR A 56 8.34 -2.46 -0.45
C THR A 56 6.94 -2.23 -1.01
N ALA A 57 6.40 -1.02 -0.82
CA ALA A 57 5.13 -0.58 -1.38
C ALA A 57 5.37 0.32 -2.61
N LEU A 58 4.76 -0.02 -3.75
CA LEU A 58 4.74 0.84 -4.93
C LEU A 58 3.37 1.55 -5.02
N VAL A 59 3.39 2.88 -4.99
CA VAL A 59 2.20 3.74 -5.11
C VAL A 59 2.15 4.35 -6.50
N VAL A 60 1.22 3.89 -7.33
CA VAL A 60 1.00 4.43 -8.68
C VAL A 60 -0.08 5.51 -8.61
N GLY A 61 0.29 6.75 -8.92
CA GLY A 61 -0.55 7.94 -8.80
C GLY A 61 -0.42 8.59 -7.41
N VAL A 62 0.34 9.67 -7.32
CA VAL A 62 0.66 10.37 -6.06
C VAL A 62 -0.25 11.60 -5.87
N GLY A 63 -1.55 11.35 -6.08
CA GLY A 63 -2.64 12.27 -5.77
C GLY A 63 -2.92 12.37 -4.27
N GLY A 64 -4.11 12.84 -3.90
CA GLY A 64 -4.52 12.96 -2.48
C GLY A 64 -4.47 11.62 -1.73
N ILE A 65 -5.15 10.61 -2.26
CA ILE A 65 -5.18 9.25 -1.71
C ILE A 65 -3.78 8.63 -1.68
N GLY A 66 -3.06 8.64 -2.81
CA GLY A 66 -1.74 8.00 -2.91
C GLY A 66 -0.72 8.56 -1.91
N ARG A 67 -0.76 9.87 -1.64
CA ARG A 67 0.06 10.49 -0.59
C ARG A 67 -0.27 9.96 0.79
N GLU A 68 -1.55 9.89 1.12
CA GLU A 68 -1.98 9.48 2.45
C GLU A 68 -1.71 7.99 2.69
N THR A 69 -1.95 7.15 1.67
CA THR A 69 -1.52 5.75 1.68
C THR A 69 0.00 5.63 1.88
N ALA A 70 0.81 6.43 1.18
CA ALA A 70 2.27 6.39 1.32
C ALA A 70 2.73 6.79 2.71
N ARG A 71 2.13 7.84 3.29
CA ARG A 71 2.41 8.29 4.65
C ARG A 71 2.13 7.19 5.67
N LEU A 72 0.97 6.52 5.55
CA LEU A 72 0.60 5.42 6.43
C LEU A 72 1.52 4.21 6.25
N ALA A 73 1.77 3.77 5.01
CA ALA A 73 2.66 2.64 4.72
C ALA A 73 4.08 2.86 5.28
N ALA A 74 4.61 4.07 5.16
CA ALA A 74 5.89 4.45 5.75
C ALA A 74 5.87 4.41 7.28
N ALA A 75 4.76 4.80 7.93
CA ALA A 75 4.59 4.70 9.37
C ALA A 75 4.57 3.23 9.87
N PHE A 76 4.18 2.28 9.01
CA PHE A 76 4.32 0.84 9.26
C PHE A 76 5.72 0.28 8.95
N GLY A 77 6.69 1.14 8.63
CA GLY A 77 8.08 0.78 8.35
C GLY A 77 8.35 0.28 6.94
N MET A 78 7.36 0.30 6.04
CA MET A 78 7.54 -0.16 4.67
C MET A 78 8.43 0.81 3.88
N ARG A 79 9.22 0.29 2.95
CA ARG A 79 9.90 1.12 1.95
C ARG A 79 8.89 1.54 0.88
N VAL A 80 8.58 2.83 0.78
CA VAL A 80 7.59 3.31 -0.20
C VAL A 80 8.25 3.95 -1.41
N ILE A 81 7.81 3.55 -2.61
CA ILE A 81 8.21 4.10 -3.91
C ILE A 81 6.95 4.63 -4.58
N GLY A 82 7.00 5.83 -5.15
CA GLY A 82 5.91 6.40 -5.92
C GLY A 82 6.20 6.46 -7.41
N VAL A 83 5.13 6.45 -8.20
CA VAL A 83 5.15 6.79 -9.62
C VAL A 83 4.05 7.80 -9.88
N ASP A 84 4.36 8.93 -10.52
CA ASP A 84 3.35 9.91 -10.95
C ASP A 84 3.75 10.53 -12.29
N ALA A 85 2.77 10.77 -13.16
CA ALA A 85 3.02 11.36 -14.48
C ALA A 85 3.26 12.88 -14.43
N ARG A 86 2.72 13.57 -13.42
CA ARG A 86 2.70 15.03 -13.34
C ARG A 86 3.59 15.56 -12.23
N ARG A 87 3.65 14.85 -11.11
CA ARG A 87 4.43 15.26 -9.94
C ARG A 87 5.87 14.73 -10.02
N ARG A 88 6.81 15.60 -9.67
CA ARG A 88 8.25 15.28 -9.66
C ARG A 88 8.83 15.17 -8.26
N ASP A 89 8.22 15.84 -7.27
CA ASP A 89 8.71 15.83 -5.89
C ASP A 89 8.07 14.73 -5.05
N ALA A 90 8.90 13.97 -4.36
CA ALA A 90 8.46 12.91 -3.44
C ALA A 90 7.79 13.52 -2.19
N PRO A 91 6.51 13.22 -1.93
CA PRO A 91 5.86 13.62 -0.68
C PRO A 91 6.42 12.85 0.52
N PRO A 92 6.14 13.33 1.75
CA PRO A 92 6.57 12.66 2.98
C PRO A 92 6.17 11.18 3.01
N GLY A 93 7.09 10.32 3.45
CA GLY A 93 6.90 8.87 3.52
C GLY A 93 7.37 8.10 2.28
N MET A 94 7.72 8.78 1.17
CA MET A 94 8.29 8.14 -0.01
C MET A 94 9.81 8.26 -0.07
N VAL A 95 10.49 7.16 -0.41
CA VAL A 95 11.94 7.12 -0.61
C VAL A 95 12.32 7.64 -2.00
N LYS A 96 11.45 7.43 -3.00
CA LYS A 96 11.66 7.88 -4.37
C LYS A 96 10.32 8.12 -5.06
N LEU A 97 10.26 9.13 -5.92
CA LEU A 97 9.18 9.33 -6.89
C LEU A 97 9.77 9.25 -8.30
N ALA A 98 9.23 8.35 -9.12
CA ALA A 98 9.59 8.19 -10.51
C ALA A 98 8.54 8.87 -11.41
N GLY A 99 8.99 9.54 -12.47
CA GLY A 99 8.10 9.99 -13.54
C GLY A 99 7.60 8.80 -14.35
N ALA A 100 6.39 8.90 -14.94
CA ALA A 100 5.80 7.81 -15.72
C ALA A 100 6.73 7.27 -16.84
N ASP A 101 7.63 8.11 -17.35
CA ASP A 101 8.55 7.78 -18.47
C ASP A 101 9.90 7.22 -18.01
N SER A 102 10.11 7.00 -16.71
CA SER A 102 11.42 6.59 -16.15
C SER A 102 11.55 5.09 -15.86
N SER A 103 10.72 4.24 -16.48
CA SER A 103 10.72 2.78 -16.30
C SER A 103 11.93 2.05 -16.92
N THR A 104 12.89 2.76 -17.52
CA THR A 104 14.13 2.23 -18.09
C THR A 104 15.36 2.73 -17.34
N SER A 105 15.66 2.11 -16.18
CA SER A 105 17.03 1.80 -15.72
C SER A 105 17.02 1.34 -14.27
N GLY A 106 17.56 0.15 -14.00
CA GLY A 106 17.74 -0.36 -12.65
C GLY A 106 17.58 -1.86 -12.47
N ALA A 107 17.93 -2.66 -13.48
CA ALA A 107 18.34 -4.05 -13.27
C ALA A 107 19.85 -4.11 -13.53
N ALA A 108 20.63 -3.92 -12.48
CA ALA A 108 22.05 -4.28 -12.37
C ALA A 108 22.37 -4.44 -10.88
#